data_AF-A0A3M1FND4-F1
#
_entry.id   AF-A0A3M1FND4-F1
#
_cell.length_a   1.000
_cell.length_b   1.000
_cell.length_c   1.000
_cell.angle_alpha   90.00
_cell.angle_beta   90.00
_cell.angle_gamma   90.00
#
_symmetry.space_group_name_H-M   'P 1'
#
loop_
_entity.id
_entity.type
_entity.pdbx_description
1 polymer ?
#
loop_
_entity_poly.entity_id
_entity_poly.type
_entity_poly.pdbx_seq_one_letter_code
_entity_poly.pdbx_strand_id
1 'polypeptide(L)'
;LGGSWEGAIPWYRGKDSPLSPLLEALGLGSSPESQHRGLINGLLALLRGEERPPAPQPLPEDRKSLNLDVPLHRLPVVDNYRWNVVASESPWLGVAWWWLVVSLVGWAAWPLAFLLFGRLRDGGFLLSKTFGWLLSAWLLWMLASYGLAHNTVVNSWLAAGVIAVLGGVAGVWKRRELAAFLGRSWPALLVGEGLFVTAYVLFVLVRMGNPDIWQPWFGGEKYMEFAFLNGILRSPTFPPVDPHFAGGYINYYYFGIYLVGYLIKLTGIYAEVAFNLAVPTLFALTVVNAFAVAYSATARRRSDEATKRRGRETTELGDAVERWRGDDEATELGGAVAEWRGDESSSRRVVESSSHPISQPAPDILDLDLAAPHPPATQSARSTSQPVNQPTDQPISNLQSPNIQYPISNLQSPISHAPWHAGLAWALLAPLFVAVIGNLDSFAQIVRKLVELSPSQFQSAIPAVQTAVRAASGFWHVLTTDAQLPGYDFWAPSRVIPYTINEFPFWSFTFADLHPHMIGIPFSVLFLGLVLAILRSYNVDWRKQLGQAAVTLAGFGLLLGT
;
A
#
# COMPACT_ATOMS: atom_id res chain seq x y z
N LEU A 1 -17.76 19.56 35.35
CA LEU A 1 -17.76 18.17 34.83
C LEU A 1 -16.73 17.41 35.64
N GLY A 2 -17.15 16.50 36.52
CA GLY A 2 -16.25 15.78 37.41
C GLY A 2 -15.45 14.72 36.64
N GLY A 3 -14.28 15.12 36.14
CA GLY A 3 -13.04 14.35 36.20
C GLY A 3 -12.85 13.06 35.39
N SER A 4 -13.87 12.25 35.12
CA SER A 4 -13.68 11.01 34.35
C SER A 4 -14.95 10.53 33.64
N TRP A 5 -14.76 9.80 32.54
CA TRP A 5 -15.85 9.21 31.75
C TRP A 5 -16.64 8.16 32.55
N GLU A 6 -16.07 7.59 33.60
CA GLU A 6 -16.78 6.67 34.51
C GLU A 6 -17.88 7.37 35.33
N GLY A 7 -17.81 8.70 35.46
CA GLY A 7 -18.85 9.54 36.07
C GLY A 7 -19.92 10.04 35.10
N ALA A 8 -19.89 9.63 33.83
CA ALA A 8 -20.87 10.06 32.84
C ALA A 8 -22.24 9.45 33.15
N ILE A 9 -23.21 10.30 33.46
CA ILE A 9 -24.61 9.89 33.69
C ILE A 9 -25.23 9.54 32.32
N PRO A 10 -25.68 8.29 32.08
CA PRO A 10 -26.37 7.94 30.84
C PRO A 10 -27.60 8.84 30.65
N TRP A 11 -27.80 9.36 29.44
CA TRP A 11 -28.87 10.30 29.07
C TRP A 11 -28.74 11.73 29.60
N TYR A 12 -27.62 12.08 30.25
CA TYR A 12 -27.39 13.44 30.69
C TYR A 12 -27.09 14.38 29.51
N ARG A 13 -28.06 15.24 29.19
CA ARG A 13 -27.98 16.23 28.09
C ARG A 13 -27.23 17.51 28.51
N GLY A 14 -26.54 17.50 29.63
CA GLY A 14 -26.00 18.69 30.29
C GLY A 14 -26.97 19.25 31.33
N LYS A 15 -26.64 20.40 31.91
CA LYS A 15 -27.55 21.14 32.79
C LYS A 15 -28.60 21.78 31.89
N ASP A 16 -29.84 21.35 32.01
CA ASP A 16 -30.94 21.96 31.27
C ASP A 16 -30.94 23.48 31.44
N SER A 17 -31.24 24.19 30.36
CA SER A 17 -31.43 25.64 30.42
C SER A 17 -32.43 25.96 31.54
N PRO A 18 -32.26 27.07 32.29
CA PRO A 18 -33.29 27.53 33.23
C PRO A 18 -34.67 27.68 32.57
N LEU A 19 -34.69 27.84 31.23
CA LEU A 19 -35.90 27.93 30.41
C LEU A 19 -36.45 26.56 29.97
N SER A 20 -35.70 25.46 30.09
CA SER A 20 -36.16 24.13 29.67
C SER A 20 -37.51 23.76 30.30
N PRO A 21 -37.77 23.93 31.61
CA PRO A 21 -39.08 23.61 32.19
C PRO A 21 -40.23 24.43 31.58
N LEU A 22 -39.99 25.70 31.24
CA LEU A 22 -40.96 26.56 30.58
C LEU A 22 -41.20 26.12 29.14
N LEU A 23 -40.13 25.84 28.39
CA LEU A 23 -40.21 25.39 27.00
C LEU A 23 -40.91 24.03 26.90
N GLU A 24 -40.64 23.10 27.81
CA GLU A 24 -41.33 21.81 27.90
C GLU A 24 -42.80 21.98 28.27
N ALA A 25 -43.12 22.85 29.23
CA ALA A 25 -44.51 23.16 29.59
C ALA A 25 -45.29 23.79 28.42
N LEU A 26 -44.64 24.62 27.59
CA LEU A 26 -45.22 25.20 26.40
C LEU A 26 -45.33 24.22 25.23
N GLY A 27 -44.54 23.14 25.22
CA GLY A 27 -44.46 22.19 24.11
C GLY A 27 -43.42 22.52 23.04
N LEU A 28 -42.50 23.43 23.36
CA LEU A 28 -41.38 23.87 22.52
C LEU A 28 -40.03 23.31 23.00
N GLY A 29 -40.04 22.50 24.05
CA GLY A 29 -38.87 21.79 24.58
C GLY A 29 -38.42 20.62 23.69
N SER A 30 -37.16 20.21 23.87
CA SER A 30 -36.49 19.15 23.10
C SER A 30 -36.71 17.74 23.66
N SER A 31 -37.42 17.60 24.78
CA SER A 31 -37.82 16.29 25.30
C SER A 31 -38.95 15.72 24.44
N PRO A 32 -38.96 14.39 24.22
CA PRO A 32 -40.09 13.73 23.58
C PRO A 32 -41.41 14.08 24.28
N GLU A 33 -41.40 14.18 25.62
CA GLU A 33 -42.57 14.53 26.43
C GLU A 33 -43.14 15.93 26.16
N SER A 34 -42.30 16.90 25.78
CA SER A 34 -42.71 18.27 25.44
C SER A 34 -43.77 18.28 24.32
N GLN A 35 -43.61 17.42 23.31
CA GLN A 35 -44.58 17.35 22.21
C GLN A 35 -45.96 16.85 22.68
N HIS A 36 -46.00 16.01 23.72
CA HIS A 36 -47.23 15.37 24.21
C HIS A 36 -47.88 16.12 25.39
N ARG A 37 -47.08 16.74 26.26
CA ARG A 37 -47.53 17.43 27.47
C ARG A 37 -47.64 18.95 27.31
N GLY A 38 -47.08 19.49 26.23
CA GLY A 38 -47.02 20.92 25.96
C GLY A 38 -48.38 21.60 25.77
N LEU A 39 -48.53 22.78 26.37
CA LEU A 39 -49.74 23.59 26.31
C LEU A 39 -50.17 23.93 24.88
N ILE A 40 -49.21 24.28 24.01
CA ILE A 40 -49.49 24.65 22.61
C ILE A 40 -50.04 23.47 21.82
N ASN A 41 -49.41 22.30 21.93
CA ASN A 41 -49.85 21.11 21.21
C ASN A 41 -51.19 20.60 21.74
N GLY A 42 -51.44 20.72 23.05
CA GLY A 42 -52.73 20.42 23.67
C GLY A 42 -53.86 21.34 23.19
N LEU A 43 -53.58 22.64 23.02
CA LEU A 43 -54.55 23.61 22.48
C LEU A 43 -54.83 23.36 20.99
N LEU A 44 -53.79 23.05 20.21
CA LEU A 44 -53.93 22.71 18.79
C LEU A 44 -54.78 21.45 18.58
N ALA A 45 -54.57 20.41 19.39
CA ALA A 45 -55.39 19.20 19.35
C ALA A 45 -56.87 19.50 19.67
N LEU A 46 -57.12 20.29 20.72
CA LEU A 46 -58.46 20.72 21.10
C LEU A 46 -59.16 21.52 19.98
N LEU A 47 -58.44 22.45 19.34
CA LEU A 47 -58.94 23.27 18.24
C LEU A 47 -59.24 22.44 16.97
N ARG A 48 -58.56 21.31 16.79
CA ARG A 48 -58.78 20.39 15.66
C ARG A 48 -59.82 19.30 15.96
N GLY A 49 -60.34 19.24 17.19
CA GLY A 49 -61.23 18.15 17.63
C GLY A 49 -60.52 16.79 17.72
N GLU A 50 -59.18 16.80 17.81
CA GLU A 50 -58.35 15.59 17.91
C GLU A 50 -58.07 15.29 19.39
N GLU A 51 -58.04 14.00 19.75
CA GLU A 51 -57.51 13.59 21.04
C GLU A 51 -56.02 13.94 21.13
N ARG A 52 -55.55 14.31 22.32
CA ARG A 52 -54.11 14.57 22.51
C ARG A 52 -53.32 13.35 22.06
N PRO A 53 -52.22 13.53 21.32
CA PRO A 53 -51.41 12.41 20.89
C PRO A 53 -50.97 11.60 22.11
N PRO A 54 -51.22 10.27 22.14
CA PRO A 54 -50.88 9.44 23.29
C PRO A 54 -49.39 9.56 23.60
N ALA A 55 -49.03 9.43 24.88
CA ALA A 55 -47.62 9.33 25.26
C ALA A 55 -46.97 8.21 24.43
N PRO A 56 -45.76 8.43 23.89
CA PRO A 56 -45.09 7.45 23.08
C PRO A 56 -44.90 6.23 23.98
N GLN A 57 -45.51 5.10 23.58
CA GLN A 57 -45.31 3.87 24.31
C GLN A 57 -43.81 3.58 24.30
N PRO A 58 -43.21 3.18 25.44
CA PRO A 58 -41.83 2.73 25.43
C PRO A 58 -41.69 1.68 24.34
N LEU A 59 -40.73 1.87 23.45
CA LEU A 59 -40.46 0.90 22.39
C LEU A 59 -40.24 -0.47 23.05
N PRO A 60 -40.79 -1.56 22.47
CA PRO A 60 -40.55 -2.89 22.99
C PRO A 60 -39.05 -3.10 23.19
N GLU A 61 -38.62 -3.57 24.37
CA GLU A 61 -37.19 -3.75 24.68
C GLU A 61 -36.49 -4.71 23.71
N ASP A 62 -37.25 -5.56 23.04
CA ASP A 62 -36.85 -6.58 22.09
C ASP A 62 -36.97 -6.12 20.62
N ARG A 63 -37.36 -4.87 20.37
CA ARG A 63 -37.48 -4.36 19.00
C ARG A 63 -36.14 -4.43 18.29
N LYS A 64 -36.10 -5.20 17.18
CA LYS A 64 -34.97 -5.23 16.25
C LYS A 64 -34.57 -3.81 15.86
N SER A 65 -33.27 -3.57 15.81
CA SER A 65 -32.73 -2.28 15.41
C SER A 65 -32.89 -2.06 13.90
N LEU A 66 -32.52 -0.88 13.39
CA LEU A 66 -32.65 -0.61 11.95
C LEU A 66 -31.86 -1.60 11.09
N ASN A 67 -30.57 -1.76 11.37
CA ASN A 67 -29.69 -2.68 10.65
C ASN A 67 -29.10 -3.81 11.53
N LEU A 68 -29.29 -3.75 12.85
CA LEU A 68 -28.80 -4.76 13.79
C LEU A 68 -29.92 -5.72 14.19
N ASP A 69 -29.61 -7.01 14.32
CA ASP A 69 -30.60 -8.05 14.68
C ASP A 69 -31.10 -7.95 16.12
N VAL A 70 -30.30 -7.34 17.01
CA VAL A 70 -30.65 -7.06 18.40
C VAL A 70 -30.44 -5.59 18.72
N PRO A 71 -31.12 -5.05 19.75
CA PRO A 71 -30.89 -3.69 20.23
C PRO A 71 -29.42 -3.45 20.62
N LEU A 72 -28.94 -2.23 20.38
CA LEU A 72 -27.55 -1.83 20.62
C LEU A 72 -27.06 -2.12 22.05
N HIS A 73 -27.89 -1.91 23.08
CA HIS A 73 -27.53 -2.12 24.48
C HIS A 73 -27.35 -3.60 24.86
N ARG A 74 -27.79 -4.54 24.02
CA ARG A 74 -27.61 -5.99 24.23
C ARG A 74 -26.42 -6.56 23.46
N LEU A 75 -25.80 -5.77 22.57
CA LEU A 75 -24.63 -6.24 21.84
C LEU A 75 -23.45 -6.42 22.81
N PRO A 76 -22.66 -7.50 22.64
CA PRO A 76 -21.43 -7.66 23.40
C PRO A 76 -20.47 -6.51 23.09
N VAL A 77 -19.77 -6.01 24.11
CA VAL A 77 -18.82 -4.90 24.00
C VAL A 77 -17.44 -5.38 24.43
N VAL A 78 -16.42 -4.99 23.67
CA VAL A 78 -15.01 -5.19 24.03
C VAL A 78 -14.51 -3.94 24.73
N ASP A 79 -14.13 -4.05 25.99
CA ASP A 79 -13.69 -2.94 26.85
C ASP A 79 -12.25 -3.10 27.36
N ASN A 80 -11.67 -4.29 27.24
CA ASN A 80 -10.33 -4.63 27.77
C ASN A 80 -9.14 -4.17 26.91
N TYR A 81 -9.35 -3.30 25.91
CA TYR A 81 -8.30 -2.85 24.99
C TYR A 81 -7.37 -1.78 25.58
N ARG A 82 -7.70 -1.18 26.72
CA ARG A 82 -6.93 -0.11 27.39
C ARG A 82 -6.01 -0.64 28.51
N TRP A 83 -5.29 -1.73 28.26
CA TRP A 83 -4.54 -2.44 29.30
C TRP A 83 -3.15 -1.83 29.60
N ASN A 84 -2.60 -0.97 28.75
CA ASN A 84 -1.25 -0.41 28.93
C ASN A 84 -1.30 1.06 29.39
N VAL A 85 -1.63 1.24 30.67
CA VAL A 85 -1.70 2.57 31.29
C VAL A 85 -0.34 3.27 31.27
N VAL A 86 0.73 2.54 31.61
CA VAL A 86 2.10 3.09 31.74
C VAL A 86 2.59 3.70 30.42
N ALA A 87 2.41 3.00 29.29
CA ALA A 87 2.78 3.54 27.98
C ALA A 87 1.83 4.63 27.48
N SER A 88 0.57 4.65 27.96
CA SER A 88 -0.41 5.68 27.59
C SER A 88 -0.16 7.01 28.29
N GLU A 89 0.31 6.97 29.53
CA GLU A 89 0.58 8.16 30.35
C GLU A 89 1.98 8.75 30.13
N SER A 90 2.90 7.99 29.53
CA SER A 90 4.26 8.44 29.22
C SER A 90 4.46 8.59 27.72
N PRO A 91 4.60 9.83 27.18
CA PRO A 91 4.68 10.06 25.74
C PRO A 91 5.80 9.26 25.06
N TRP A 92 7.02 9.33 25.59
CA TRP A 92 8.18 8.68 24.99
C TRP A 92 8.16 7.15 25.16
N LEU A 93 7.58 6.65 26.26
CA LEU A 93 7.40 5.21 26.43
C LEU A 93 6.32 4.68 25.48
N GLY A 94 5.23 5.42 25.26
CA GLY A 94 4.20 5.13 24.27
C GLY A 94 4.77 5.04 22.85
N VAL A 95 5.58 6.04 22.47
CA VAL A 95 6.30 6.07 21.18
C VAL A 95 7.21 4.84 21.03
N ALA A 96 8.03 4.54 22.04
CA ALA A 96 8.95 3.41 21.99
C ALA A 96 8.23 2.05 21.98
N TRP A 97 7.18 1.89 22.79
CA TRP A 97 6.38 0.68 22.87
C TRP A 97 5.62 0.42 21.57
N TRP A 98 5.00 1.46 21.00
CA TRP A 98 4.30 1.37 19.72
C TRP A 98 5.25 0.94 18.60
N TRP A 99 6.41 1.60 18.48
CA TRP A 99 7.46 1.23 17.54
C TRP A 99 7.93 -0.22 17.73
N LEU A 100 8.12 -0.64 18.97
CA LEU A 100 8.57 -2.00 19.30
C LEU A 100 7.54 -3.05 18.85
N VAL A 101 6.25 -2.86 19.16
CA VAL A 101 5.20 -3.80 18.76
C VAL A 101 5.10 -3.90 17.24
N VAL A 102 5.10 -2.78 16.51
CA VAL A 102 5.09 -2.78 15.03
C VAL A 102 6.33 -3.51 14.48
N SER A 103 7.50 -3.28 15.08
CA SER A 103 8.75 -3.92 14.66
C SER A 103 8.73 -5.42 14.93
N LEU A 104 8.26 -5.87 16.10
CA LEU A 104 8.15 -7.29 16.45
C LEU A 104 7.19 -8.04 15.53
N VAL A 105 6.01 -7.46 15.24
CA VAL A 105 5.05 -8.03 14.28
C VAL A 105 5.71 -8.15 12.89
N GLY A 106 6.45 -7.11 12.47
CA GLY A 106 7.17 -7.12 11.20
C GLY A 106 8.29 -8.16 11.12
N TRP A 107 9.10 -8.28 12.18
CA TRP A 107 10.21 -9.25 12.23
C TRP A 107 9.70 -10.69 12.32
N ALA A 108 8.62 -10.93 13.06
CA ALA A 108 7.97 -12.24 13.14
C ALA A 108 7.41 -12.67 11.77
N ALA A 109 6.88 -11.73 10.98
CA ALA A 109 6.38 -11.98 9.64
C ALA A 109 7.48 -11.99 8.55
N TRP A 110 8.72 -11.58 8.86
CA TRP A 110 9.78 -11.44 7.85
C TRP A 110 10.08 -12.75 7.10
N PRO A 111 10.19 -13.93 7.72
CA PRO A 111 10.43 -15.15 6.97
C PRO A 111 9.32 -15.48 5.97
N LEU A 112 8.05 -15.14 6.26
CA LEU A 112 6.95 -15.27 5.30
C LEU A 112 7.06 -14.22 4.20
N ALA A 113 7.38 -12.98 4.55
CA ALA A 113 7.66 -11.92 3.58
C ALA A 113 8.81 -12.32 2.65
N PHE A 114 9.85 -13.00 3.15
CA PHE A 114 10.97 -13.49 2.36
C PHE A 114 10.54 -14.52 1.30
N LEU A 115 9.48 -15.29 1.54
CA LEU A 115 8.92 -16.18 0.52
C LEU A 115 8.34 -15.38 -0.65
N LEU A 116 7.64 -14.27 -0.40
CA LEU A 116 7.04 -13.44 -1.46
C LEU A 116 8.05 -12.50 -2.12
N PHE A 117 8.87 -11.85 -1.31
CA PHE A 117 9.72 -10.73 -1.68
C PHE A 117 11.22 -11.09 -1.70
N GLY A 118 11.60 -12.37 -1.54
CA GLY A 118 13.01 -12.80 -1.45
C GLY A 118 13.87 -12.46 -2.67
N ARG A 119 13.26 -12.07 -3.79
CA ARG A 119 13.94 -11.59 -5.01
C ARG A 119 14.18 -10.08 -5.05
N LEU A 120 13.62 -9.35 -4.09
CA LEU A 120 13.96 -7.96 -3.81
C LEU A 120 15.35 -7.89 -3.16
N ARG A 121 16.01 -6.73 -3.22
CA ARG A 121 17.38 -6.59 -2.70
C ARG A 121 17.46 -6.62 -1.18
N ASP A 122 16.40 -6.17 -0.51
CA ASP A 122 16.22 -6.22 0.94
C ASP A 122 15.58 -7.54 1.41
N GLY A 123 15.25 -8.45 0.49
CA GLY A 123 14.61 -9.73 0.80
C GLY A 123 13.23 -9.57 1.44
N GLY A 124 12.58 -8.42 1.26
CA GLY A 124 11.30 -8.09 1.90
C GLY A 124 11.38 -7.76 3.37
N PHE A 125 12.57 -7.55 3.93
CA PHE A 125 12.74 -7.21 5.35
C PHE A 125 12.09 -5.87 5.71
N LEU A 126 12.19 -4.86 4.84
CA LEU A 126 11.60 -3.55 5.12
C LEU A 126 10.09 -3.58 4.94
N LEU A 127 9.63 -4.29 3.90
CA LEU A 127 8.21 -4.52 3.61
C LEU A 127 7.52 -5.39 4.67
N SER A 128 8.27 -6.15 5.48
CA SER A 128 7.69 -7.11 6.41
C SER A 128 6.89 -6.46 7.54
N LYS A 129 7.17 -5.20 7.92
CA LYS A 129 6.38 -4.46 8.91
C LYS A 129 4.95 -4.22 8.41
N THR A 130 4.81 -3.70 7.21
CA THR A 130 3.49 -3.50 6.58
C THR A 130 2.80 -4.83 6.29
N PHE A 131 3.54 -5.80 5.75
CA PHE A 131 2.99 -7.12 5.43
C PHE A 131 2.53 -7.89 6.68
N GLY A 132 3.33 -7.91 7.74
CA GLY A 132 3.00 -8.58 8.99
C GLY A 132 1.81 -7.95 9.68
N TRP A 133 1.77 -6.61 9.74
CA TRP A 133 0.61 -5.89 10.25
C TRP A 133 -0.66 -6.22 9.47
N LEU A 134 -0.61 -6.14 8.14
CA LEU A 134 -1.75 -6.48 7.28
C LEU A 134 -2.20 -7.93 7.50
N LEU A 135 -1.27 -8.89 7.45
CA LEU A 135 -1.59 -10.31 7.49
C LEU A 135 -2.19 -10.73 8.84
N SER A 136 -1.62 -10.25 9.95
CA SER A 136 -2.13 -10.54 11.30
C SER A 136 -3.50 -9.89 11.54
N ALA A 137 -3.69 -8.64 11.13
CA ALA A 137 -4.96 -7.96 11.27
C ALA A 137 -6.03 -8.56 10.34
N TRP A 138 -5.70 -8.84 9.08
CA TRP A 138 -6.59 -9.48 8.11
C TRP A 138 -7.08 -10.86 8.60
N LEU A 139 -6.19 -11.66 9.21
CA LEU A 139 -6.57 -12.95 9.77
C LEU A 139 -7.65 -12.81 10.84
N LEU A 140 -7.45 -11.92 11.82
CA LEU A 140 -8.46 -11.69 12.86
C LEU A 140 -9.74 -11.09 12.28
N TRP A 141 -9.63 -10.13 11.36
CA TRP A 141 -10.78 -9.51 10.71
C TRP A 141 -11.65 -10.53 9.99
N MET A 142 -11.04 -11.43 9.23
CA MET A 142 -11.76 -12.50 8.55
C MET A 142 -12.46 -13.42 9.56
N LEU A 143 -11.73 -13.92 10.56
CA LEU A 143 -12.31 -14.80 11.58
C LEU A 143 -13.46 -14.12 12.33
N ALA A 144 -13.35 -12.83 12.63
CA ALA A 144 -14.40 -12.06 13.32
C ALA A 144 -15.58 -11.70 12.41
N SER A 145 -15.36 -11.53 11.11
CA SER A 145 -16.42 -11.28 10.12
C SER A 145 -17.25 -12.54 9.84
N TYR A 146 -16.63 -13.73 9.91
CA TYR A 146 -17.32 -15.02 9.78
C TYR A 146 -17.90 -15.55 11.10
N GLY A 147 -17.73 -14.84 12.22
CA GLY A 147 -18.20 -15.29 13.54
C GLY A 147 -17.39 -16.45 14.15
N LEU A 148 -16.19 -16.73 13.64
CA LEU A 148 -15.28 -17.78 14.14
C LEU A 148 -14.42 -17.30 15.32
N ALA A 149 -14.25 -15.99 15.46
CA ALA A 149 -13.54 -15.36 16.57
C ALA A 149 -14.22 -14.02 16.94
N HIS A 150 -13.84 -13.46 18.08
CA HIS A 150 -14.19 -12.09 18.42
C HIS A 150 -12.98 -11.16 18.29
N ASN A 151 -13.21 -9.91 17.94
CA ASN A 151 -12.22 -8.85 17.89
C ASN A 151 -11.79 -8.43 19.32
N THR A 152 -11.10 -9.30 20.05
CA THR A 152 -10.62 -9.07 21.42
C THR A 152 -9.10 -8.89 21.45
N VAL A 153 -8.56 -8.38 22.56
CA VAL A 153 -7.09 -8.26 22.75
C VAL A 153 -6.42 -9.64 22.66
N VAL A 154 -6.99 -10.66 23.32
CA VAL A 154 -6.45 -12.02 23.30
C VAL A 154 -6.41 -12.55 21.87
N ASN A 155 -7.51 -12.44 21.13
CA ASN A 155 -7.56 -12.93 19.76
C ASN A 155 -6.66 -12.11 18.81
N SER A 156 -6.41 -10.84 19.11
CA SER A 156 -5.41 -10.01 18.40
C SER A 156 -4.01 -10.59 18.56
N TRP A 157 -3.61 -10.89 19.79
CA TRP A 157 -2.32 -11.54 20.08
C TRP A 157 -2.23 -12.97 19.55
N LEU A 158 -3.33 -13.75 19.58
CA LEU A 158 -3.38 -15.08 18.98
C LEU A 158 -3.18 -15.02 17.46
N ALA A 159 -3.83 -14.08 16.77
CA ALA A 159 -3.63 -13.89 15.34
C ALA A 159 -2.17 -13.51 15.00
N ALA A 160 -1.57 -12.58 15.77
CA ALA A 160 -0.15 -12.25 15.64
C ALA A 160 0.74 -13.48 15.93
N GLY A 161 0.39 -14.28 16.94
CA GLY A 161 1.06 -15.51 17.32
C GLY A 161 1.02 -16.58 16.22
N VAL A 162 -0.12 -16.76 15.53
CA VAL A 162 -0.24 -17.65 14.37
C VAL A 162 0.72 -17.21 13.27
N ILE A 163 0.77 -15.92 12.94
CA ILE A 163 1.71 -15.40 11.93
C ILE A 163 3.16 -15.59 12.39
N ALA A 164 3.46 -15.39 13.68
CA ALA A 164 4.79 -15.63 14.22
C ALA A 164 5.21 -17.10 14.17
N VAL A 165 4.29 -18.05 14.42
CA VAL A 165 4.56 -19.49 14.30
C VAL A 165 4.79 -19.86 12.84
N LEU A 166 3.95 -19.39 11.91
CA LEU A 166 4.13 -19.61 10.48
C LEU A 166 5.46 -19.01 9.99
N GLY A 167 5.80 -17.81 10.45
CA GLY A 167 7.10 -17.17 10.23
C GLY A 167 8.26 -17.98 10.80
N GLY A 168 8.15 -18.51 12.01
CA GLY A 168 9.14 -19.39 12.62
C GLY A 168 9.37 -20.67 11.81
N VAL A 169 8.29 -21.33 11.37
CA VAL A 169 8.36 -22.53 10.51
C VAL A 169 9.03 -22.21 9.17
N ALA A 170 8.61 -21.13 8.50
CA ALA A 170 9.24 -20.68 7.26
C ALA A 170 10.72 -20.32 7.47
N GLY A 171 11.04 -19.70 8.60
CA GLY A 171 12.40 -19.34 9.01
C GLY A 171 13.30 -20.56 9.22
N VAL A 172 12.80 -21.60 9.89
CA VAL A 172 13.53 -22.87 10.07
C VAL A 172 13.72 -23.59 8.74
N TRP A 173 12.71 -23.58 7.87
CA TRP A 173 12.77 -24.17 6.54
C TRP A 173 13.78 -23.45 5.64
N LYS A 174 13.83 -22.12 5.68
CA LYS A 174 14.71 -21.26 4.89
C LYS A 174 15.94 -20.75 5.63
N ARG A 175 16.31 -21.39 6.75
CA ARG A 175 17.37 -20.90 7.67
C ARG A 175 18.71 -20.60 7.01
N ARG A 176 19.11 -21.44 6.05
CA ARG A 176 20.39 -21.28 5.33
C ARG A 176 20.35 -20.07 4.40
N GLU A 177 19.24 -19.87 3.70
CA GLU A 177 19.03 -18.74 2.79
C GLU A 177 18.94 -17.42 3.57
N LEU A 178 18.18 -17.40 4.67
CA LEU A 178 18.05 -16.23 5.53
C LEU A 178 19.37 -15.84 6.21
N ALA A 179 20.11 -16.81 6.76
CA ALA A 179 21.41 -16.52 7.40
C ALA A 179 22.44 -16.00 6.38
N ALA A 180 22.51 -16.61 5.20
CA ALA A 180 23.38 -16.13 4.13
C ALA A 180 22.99 -14.74 3.64
N PHE A 181 21.68 -14.47 3.51
CA PHE A 181 21.17 -13.15 3.15
C PHE A 181 21.53 -12.10 4.21
N LEU A 182 21.29 -12.39 5.49
CA LEU A 182 21.55 -11.47 6.59
C LEU A 182 23.04 -11.12 6.68
N GLY A 183 23.93 -12.12 6.58
CA GLY A 183 25.37 -11.88 6.57
C GLY A 183 25.84 -10.95 5.44
N ARG A 184 25.17 -10.99 4.29
CA ARG A 184 25.49 -10.15 3.12
C ARG A 184 24.87 -8.76 3.17
N SER A 185 23.64 -8.66 3.66
CA SER A 185 22.78 -7.48 3.47
C SER A 185 22.54 -6.68 4.75
N TRP A 186 23.04 -7.10 5.91
CA TRP A 186 22.77 -6.42 7.19
C TRP A 186 23.03 -4.91 7.19
N PRO A 187 24.05 -4.32 6.52
CA PRO A 187 24.22 -2.87 6.55
C PRO A 187 23.09 -2.14 5.84
N ALA A 188 22.59 -2.68 4.73
CA ALA A 188 21.44 -2.12 4.04
C ALA A 188 20.16 -2.24 4.86
N LEU A 189 19.99 -3.35 5.60
CA LEU A 189 18.85 -3.52 6.51
C LEU A 189 18.92 -2.50 7.66
N LEU A 190 20.11 -2.27 8.23
CA LEU A 190 20.31 -1.29 9.29
C LEU A 190 20.03 0.14 8.80
N VAL A 191 20.45 0.47 7.58
CA VAL A 191 20.11 1.77 6.97
C VAL A 191 18.60 1.92 6.77
N GLY A 192 17.92 0.87 6.30
CA GLY A 192 16.47 0.88 6.15
C GLY A 192 15.72 1.01 7.49
N GLU A 193 16.19 0.34 8.55
CA GLU A 193 15.65 0.50 9.91
C GLU A 193 15.92 1.90 10.46
N GLY A 194 17.13 2.42 10.27
CA GLY A 194 17.47 3.80 10.63
C GLY A 194 16.57 4.80 9.93
N LEU A 195 16.28 4.60 8.64
CA LEU A 195 15.35 5.41 7.87
C LEU A 195 13.92 5.33 8.43
N PHE A 196 13.43 4.13 8.76
CA PHE A 196 12.11 3.93 9.38
C PHE A 196 12.00 4.64 10.74
N VAL A 197 12.96 4.42 11.65
CA VAL A 197 12.99 5.05 12.97
C VAL A 197 13.08 6.57 12.84
N THR A 198 13.94 7.07 11.95
CA THR A 198 14.10 8.52 11.74
C THR A 198 12.80 9.12 11.21
N ALA A 199 12.17 8.52 10.20
CA ALA A 199 10.91 9.00 9.65
C ALA A 199 9.78 8.97 10.71
N TYR A 200 9.71 7.90 11.51
CA TYR A 200 8.73 7.76 12.59
C TYR A 200 8.91 8.84 13.65
N VAL A 201 10.12 9.00 14.19
CA VAL A 201 10.40 9.99 15.24
C VAL A 201 10.22 11.42 14.73
N LEU A 202 10.70 11.74 13.53
CA LEU A 202 10.49 13.06 12.92
C LEU A 202 8.99 13.38 12.80
N PHE A 203 8.18 12.42 12.38
CA PHE A 203 6.75 12.65 12.23
C PHE A 203 6.01 12.68 13.57
N VAL A 204 6.49 11.94 14.59
CA VAL A 204 6.03 12.11 15.98
C VAL A 204 6.29 13.54 16.44
N LEU A 205 7.48 14.11 16.19
CA LEU A 205 7.79 15.50 16.56
C LEU A 205 6.87 16.50 15.84
N VAL A 206 6.53 16.25 14.57
CA VAL A 206 5.52 17.05 13.84
C VAL A 206 4.15 16.96 14.53
N ARG A 207 3.69 15.75 14.89
CA ARG A 207 2.42 15.57 15.61
C ARG A 207 2.43 16.17 17.02
N MET A 208 3.57 16.19 17.71
CA MET A 208 3.69 16.86 19.01
C MET A 208 3.46 18.37 18.93
N GLY A 209 3.71 18.99 17.77
CA GLY A 209 3.40 20.41 17.55
C GLY A 209 1.89 20.71 17.42
N ASN A 210 1.07 19.71 17.07
CA ASN A 210 -0.39 19.83 16.99
C ASN A 210 -1.07 18.47 17.24
N PRO A 211 -1.13 17.96 18.48
CA PRO A 211 -1.65 16.63 18.80
C PRO A 211 -3.18 16.54 18.76
N ASP A 212 -3.87 17.67 18.58
CA ASP A 212 -5.32 17.74 18.69
C ASP A 212 -6.03 16.89 17.62
N ILE A 213 -7.07 16.18 18.08
CA ILE A 213 -7.98 15.33 17.29
C ILE A 213 -9.28 16.10 16.99
N TRP A 214 -9.40 17.33 17.51
CA TRP A 214 -10.56 18.19 17.34
C TRP A 214 -10.11 19.62 17.05
N GLN A 215 -10.71 20.24 16.03
CA GLN A 215 -10.58 21.68 15.80
C GLN A 215 -11.87 22.19 15.13
N PRO A 216 -12.53 23.24 15.65
CA PRO A 216 -13.87 23.67 15.17
C PRO A 216 -13.97 24.13 13.70
N TRP A 217 -12.85 24.57 13.12
CA TRP A 217 -12.74 25.20 11.80
C TRP A 217 -11.89 24.39 10.80
N PHE A 218 -11.03 23.50 11.31
CA PHE A 218 -9.99 22.78 10.58
C PHE A 218 -9.97 21.27 10.87
N GLY A 219 -10.80 20.77 11.80
CA GLY A 219 -10.69 19.40 12.31
C GLY A 219 -11.89 18.50 12.00
N GLY A 220 -12.72 18.85 11.01
CA GLY A 220 -14.04 18.25 10.80
C GLY A 220 -14.04 16.72 10.71
N GLU A 221 -13.10 16.13 9.97
CA GLU A 221 -13.14 14.69 9.64
C GLU A 221 -12.51 13.80 10.72
N LYS A 222 -11.51 14.31 11.46
CA LYS A 222 -10.83 13.59 12.55
C LYS A 222 -11.76 13.08 13.63
N TYR A 223 -12.79 13.87 13.95
CA TYR A 223 -13.79 13.47 14.93
C TYR A 223 -14.57 12.23 14.47
N MET A 224 -14.96 12.20 13.20
CA MET A 224 -15.66 11.06 12.60
C MET A 224 -14.76 9.83 12.59
N GLU A 225 -13.51 9.96 12.17
CA GLU A 225 -12.57 8.82 12.15
C GLU A 225 -12.28 8.29 13.55
N PHE A 226 -12.11 9.19 14.52
CA PHE A 226 -11.91 8.81 15.92
C PHE A 226 -13.15 8.11 16.49
N ALA A 227 -14.35 8.56 16.11
CA ALA A 227 -15.59 7.88 16.47
C ALA A 227 -15.65 6.47 15.84
N PHE A 228 -15.38 6.33 14.54
CA PHE A 228 -15.32 5.04 13.85
C PHE A 228 -14.27 4.11 14.46
N LEU A 229 -13.09 4.63 14.80
CA LEU A 229 -12.05 3.89 15.50
C LEU A 229 -12.55 3.33 16.83
N ASN A 230 -13.22 4.15 17.64
CA ASN A 230 -13.81 3.70 18.91
C ASN A 230 -14.94 2.68 18.71
N GLY A 231 -15.78 2.87 17.68
CA GLY A 231 -16.81 1.90 17.29
C GLY A 231 -16.21 0.53 16.94
N ILE A 232 -15.13 0.51 16.16
CA ILE A 232 -14.38 -0.70 15.80
C ILE A 232 -13.72 -1.34 17.02
N LEU A 233 -13.08 -0.55 17.89
CA LEU A 233 -12.41 -1.07 19.08
C LEU A 233 -13.38 -1.82 20.00
N ARG A 234 -14.60 -1.28 20.14
CA ARG A 234 -15.66 -1.83 21.00
C ARG A 234 -16.47 -2.95 20.37
N SER A 235 -16.45 -3.08 19.04
CA SER A 235 -17.21 -4.11 18.33
C SER A 235 -16.47 -5.47 18.34
N PRO A 236 -17.09 -6.54 18.88
CA PRO A 236 -16.51 -7.89 18.88
C PRO A 236 -16.66 -8.62 17.55
N THR A 237 -17.67 -8.25 16.74
CA THR A 237 -17.94 -8.84 15.42
C THR A 237 -17.99 -7.73 14.37
N PHE A 238 -17.91 -8.13 13.09
CA PHE A 238 -17.98 -7.22 11.95
C PHE A 238 -19.21 -7.52 11.08
N PRO A 239 -19.84 -6.49 10.45
CA PRO A 239 -19.46 -5.08 10.44
C PRO A 239 -19.63 -4.39 11.81
N PRO A 240 -18.82 -3.36 12.13
CA PRO A 240 -18.77 -2.78 13.47
C PRO A 240 -19.93 -1.81 13.68
N VAL A 241 -20.29 -1.54 14.93
CA VAL A 241 -21.34 -0.57 15.30
C VAL A 241 -20.97 0.83 14.81
N ASP A 242 -21.96 1.54 14.25
CA ASP A 242 -21.81 2.93 13.82
C ASP A 242 -22.12 3.90 14.97
N PRO A 243 -21.15 4.74 15.40
CA PRO A 243 -21.37 5.75 16.43
C PRO A 243 -22.23 6.94 15.98
N HIS A 244 -22.38 7.16 14.67
CA HIS A 244 -23.18 8.23 14.08
C HIS A 244 -24.56 7.75 13.63
N PHE A 245 -24.76 6.44 13.52
CA PHE A 245 -26.01 5.84 13.10
C PHE A 245 -26.56 4.88 14.14
N ALA A 246 -27.34 5.44 15.07
CA ALA A 246 -27.92 4.70 16.18
C ALA A 246 -28.72 3.49 15.68
N GLY A 247 -28.24 2.31 16.05
CA GLY A 247 -28.90 1.07 15.67
C GLY A 247 -28.49 0.48 14.32
N GLY A 248 -27.40 0.96 13.73
CA GLY A 248 -26.78 0.33 12.57
C GLY A 248 -25.27 0.09 12.71
N TYR A 249 -24.69 -0.38 11.62
CA TYR A 249 -23.27 -0.68 11.48
C TYR A 249 -22.61 0.28 10.48
N ILE A 250 -21.28 0.43 10.58
CA ILE A 250 -20.51 1.32 9.72
C ILE A 250 -20.58 0.79 8.29
N ASN A 251 -21.24 1.54 7.40
CA ASN A 251 -21.25 1.27 5.95
C ASN A 251 -20.30 2.25 5.23
N TYR A 252 -19.03 2.12 5.56
CA TYR A 252 -17.93 2.96 5.08
C TYR A 252 -16.69 2.08 4.95
N TYR A 253 -15.64 2.56 4.28
CA TYR A 253 -14.40 1.83 4.05
C TYR A 253 -13.54 1.67 5.33
N TYR A 254 -14.09 0.97 6.31
CA TYR A 254 -13.61 0.90 7.69
C TYR A 254 -12.38 0.00 7.88
N PHE A 255 -12.03 -0.84 6.90
CA PHE A 255 -10.94 -1.82 7.03
C PHE A 255 -9.60 -1.15 7.37
N GLY A 256 -9.28 -0.01 6.74
CA GLY A 256 -8.06 0.75 7.07
C GLY A 256 -8.05 1.24 8.53
N ILE A 257 -9.17 1.77 9.02
CA ILE A 257 -9.33 2.19 10.42
C ILE A 257 -9.24 0.97 11.35
N TYR A 258 -9.75 -0.19 10.92
CA TYR A 258 -9.61 -1.44 11.65
C TYR A 258 -8.15 -1.87 11.80
N LEU A 259 -7.31 -1.73 10.76
CA LEU A 259 -5.88 -2.03 10.87
C LEU A 259 -5.24 -1.21 12.00
N VAL A 260 -5.62 0.06 12.15
CA VAL A 260 -5.14 0.91 13.26
C VAL A 260 -5.71 0.43 14.59
N GLY A 261 -7.00 0.13 14.67
CA GLY A 261 -7.62 -0.46 15.86
C GLY A 261 -6.98 -1.78 16.31
N TYR A 262 -6.48 -2.58 15.37
CA TYR A 262 -5.74 -3.80 15.66
C TYR A 262 -4.41 -3.52 16.38
N LEU A 263 -3.64 -2.50 15.94
CA LEU A 263 -2.42 -2.08 16.64
C LEU A 263 -2.71 -1.51 18.03
N ILE A 264 -3.83 -0.80 18.19
CA ILE A 264 -4.28 -0.31 19.50
C ILE A 264 -4.51 -1.48 20.46
N LYS A 265 -5.16 -2.55 20.01
CA LYS A 265 -5.38 -3.76 20.83
C LYS A 265 -4.07 -4.47 21.19
N LEU A 266 -3.13 -4.55 20.25
CA LEU A 266 -1.81 -5.14 20.50
C LEU A 266 -0.93 -4.28 21.41
N THR A 267 -1.04 -2.96 21.38
CA THR A 267 -0.21 -2.08 22.20
C THR A 267 -0.83 -1.77 23.56
N GLY A 268 -2.16 -1.83 23.66
CA GLY A 268 -2.92 -1.46 24.84
C GLY A 268 -2.96 0.05 25.12
N ILE A 269 -2.44 0.86 24.17
CA ILE A 269 -2.36 2.31 24.30
C ILE A 269 -3.75 2.93 24.09
N TYR A 270 -4.08 3.96 24.85
CA TYR A 270 -5.36 4.66 24.73
C TYR A 270 -5.58 5.22 23.32
N ALA A 271 -6.81 5.18 22.81
CA ALA A 271 -7.11 5.52 21.42
C ALA A 271 -6.68 6.95 21.06
N GLU A 272 -6.85 7.89 21.98
CA GLU A 272 -6.46 9.30 21.86
C GLU A 272 -4.94 9.50 21.68
N VAL A 273 -4.12 8.65 22.32
CA VAL A 273 -2.66 8.67 22.16
C VAL A 273 -2.26 7.88 20.92
N ALA A 274 -2.86 6.71 20.72
CA ALA A 274 -2.55 5.83 19.61
C ALA A 274 -2.90 6.42 18.23
N PHE A 275 -3.97 7.20 18.13
CA PHE A 275 -4.32 7.95 16.90
C PHE A 275 -3.13 8.83 16.46
N ASN A 276 -2.49 9.49 17.43
CA ASN A 276 -1.31 10.32 17.21
C ASN A 276 -0.03 9.54 16.89
N LEU A 277 0.02 8.24 17.15
CA LEU A 277 1.15 7.35 16.81
C LEU A 277 0.91 6.57 15.51
N ALA A 278 -0.35 6.36 15.13
CA ALA A 278 -0.74 5.71 13.89
C ALA A 278 -0.32 6.54 12.65
N VAL A 279 -0.55 7.85 12.67
CA VAL A 279 -0.17 8.75 11.56
C VAL A 279 1.35 8.73 11.29
N PRO A 280 2.24 8.94 12.30
CA PRO A 280 3.67 8.76 12.12
C PRO A 280 4.08 7.38 11.61
N THR A 281 3.37 6.32 12.02
CA THR A 281 3.65 4.95 11.57
C THR A 281 3.34 4.79 10.09
N LEU A 282 2.19 5.28 9.62
CA LEU A 282 1.81 5.25 8.21
C LEU A 282 2.79 6.05 7.35
N PHE A 283 3.24 7.22 7.83
CA PHE A 283 4.28 8.00 7.18
C PHE A 283 5.60 7.23 7.08
N ALA A 284 6.08 6.66 8.20
CA ALA A 284 7.33 5.91 8.25
C ALA A 284 7.29 4.63 7.38
N LEU A 285 6.16 3.93 7.35
CA LEU A 285 5.94 2.78 6.47
C LEU A 285 5.93 3.19 5.00
N THR A 286 5.32 4.34 4.67
CA THR A 286 5.35 4.89 3.30
C THR A 286 6.78 5.17 2.86
N VAL A 287 7.56 5.84 3.72
CA VAL A 287 8.98 6.14 3.48
C VAL A 287 9.79 4.85 3.28
N VAL A 288 9.70 3.90 4.21
CA VAL A 288 10.55 2.70 4.16
C VAL A 288 10.13 1.75 3.03
N ASN A 289 8.83 1.64 2.72
CA ASN A 289 8.36 0.81 1.61
C ASN A 289 8.77 1.41 0.26
N ALA A 290 8.66 2.73 0.09
CA ALA A 290 9.10 3.41 -1.13
C ALA A 290 10.60 3.24 -1.34
N PHE A 291 11.39 3.39 -0.27
CA PHE A 291 12.81 3.09 -0.28
C PHE A 291 13.09 1.63 -0.66
N ALA A 292 12.39 0.66 -0.09
CA ALA A 292 12.61 -0.77 -0.36
C ALA A 292 12.36 -1.13 -1.84
N VAL A 293 11.27 -0.61 -2.42
CA VAL A 293 10.92 -0.80 -3.83
C VAL A 293 11.97 -0.14 -4.73
N ALA A 294 12.34 1.12 -4.47
CA ALA A 294 13.32 1.85 -5.27
C ALA A 294 14.73 1.27 -5.15
N TYR A 295 15.16 0.93 -3.93
CA TYR A 295 16.42 0.24 -3.68
C TYR A 295 16.48 -1.05 -4.49
N SER A 296 15.40 -1.83 -4.47
CA SER A 296 15.28 -3.04 -5.27
C SER A 296 15.34 -2.76 -6.76
N ALA A 297 14.66 -1.72 -7.27
CA ALA A 297 14.65 -1.35 -8.68
C ALA A 297 16.02 -0.94 -9.23
N THR A 298 16.87 -0.28 -8.44
CA THR A 298 18.19 0.21 -8.89
C THR A 298 19.21 -0.89 -9.20
N ALA A 299 18.98 -2.14 -8.77
CA ALA A 299 19.87 -3.26 -9.13
C ALA A 299 19.69 -3.62 -10.61
N ARG A 300 20.68 -3.25 -11.45
CA ARG A 300 20.78 -3.68 -12.85
C ARG A 300 21.13 -5.17 -12.94
N ARG A 301 20.47 -5.88 -13.86
CA ARG A 301 20.85 -7.24 -14.23
C ARG A 301 22.14 -7.21 -15.06
N ARG A 302 23.17 -7.94 -14.62
CA ARG A 302 24.42 -8.14 -15.38
C ARG A 302 24.18 -8.84 -16.74
N SER A 303 23.03 -9.51 -16.92
CA SER A 303 22.65 -10.16 -18.19
C SER A 303 22.48 -9.18 -19.33
N ASP A 304 22.05 -7.94 -19.08
CA ASP A 304 21.75 -7.00 -20.17
C ASP A 304 23.02 -6.37 -20.72
N GLU A 305 24.05 -6.16 -19.88
CA GLU A 305 25.38 -5.70 -20.32
C GLU A 305 26.18 -6.82 -20.96
N ALA A 306 26.13 -8.05 -20.45
CA ALA A 306 26.80 -9.19 -21.07
C ALA A 306 26.16 -9.54 -22.42
N THR A 307 24.83 -9.50 -22.54
CA THR A 307 24.13 -9.73 -23.81
C THR A 307 24.34 -8.58 -24.78
N LYS A 308 24.36 -7.32 -24.32
CA LYS A 308 24.72 -6.17 -25.16
C LYS A 308 26.18 -6.19 -25.60
N ARG A 309 27.13 -6.56 -24.72
CA ARG A 309 28.55 -6.72 -25.07
C ARG A 309 28.76 -7.86 -26.04
N ARG A 310 28.15 -9.02 -25.80
CA ARG A 310 28.26 -10.19 -26.69
C ARG A 310 27.60 -9.94 -28.04
N GLY A 311 26.45 -9.25 -28.07
CA GLY A 311 25.81 -8.78 -29.30
C GLY A 311 26.70 -7.81 -30.07
N ARG A 312 27.34 -6.86 -29.38
CA ARG A 312 28.26 -5.89 -29.97
C ARG A 312 29.54 -6.54 -30.49
N GLU A 313 30.13 -7.49 -29.76
CA GLU A 313 31.27 -8.28 -30.21
C GLU A 313 30.92 -9.15 -31.42
N THR A 314 29.73 -9.76 -31.48
CA THR A 314 29.30 -10.52 -32.66
C THR A 314 29.05 -9.64 -33.88
N THR A 315 28.58 -8.39 -33.69
CA THR A 315 28.42 -7.43 -34.78
C THR A 315 29.78 -6.92 -35.25
N GLU A 316 30.71 -6.58 -34.34
CA GLU A 316 32.07 -6.13 -34.68
C GLU A 316 32.89 -7.23 -35.37
N LEU A 317 32.73 -8.51 -34.99
CA LEU A 317 33.33 -9.65 -35.70
C LEU A 317 32.69 -9.88 -37.08
N GLY A 318 31.37 -9.72 -37.22
CA GLY A 318 30.69 -9.81 -38.51
C GLY A 318 31.18 -8.73 -39.49
N ASP A 319 31.26 -7.48 -39.01
CA ASP A 319 31.76 -6.34 -39.77
C ASP A 319 33.25 -6.48 -40.12
N ALA A 320 34.06 -7.12 -39.25
CA ALA A 320 35.47 -7.39 -39.52
C ALA A 320 35.67 -8.49 -40.59
N VAL A 321 34.82 -9.53 -40.58
CA VAL A 321 34.86 -10.62 -41.57
C VAL A 321 34.37 -10.15 -42.94
N GLU A 322 33.36 -9.28 -43.01
CA GLU A 322 32.95 -8.66 -44.27
C GLU A 322 34.01 -7.70 -44.81
N ARG A 323 34.69 -6.95 -43.93
CA ARG A 323 35.80 -6.07 -44.30
C ARG A 323 37.01 -6.87 -44.81
N TRP A 324 37.31 -8.03 -44.22
CA TRP A 324 38.36 -8.94 -44.69
C TRP A 324 38.01 -9.62 -46.02
N ARG A 325 36.73 -9.97 -46.25
CA ARG A 325 36.26 -10.50 -47.54
C ARG A 325 36.25 -9.47 -48.66
N GLY A 326 36.16 -8.18 -48.35
CA GLY A 326 36.21 -7.10 -49.33
C GLY A 326 37.62 -6.81 -49.86
N ASP A 327 38.66 -7.22 -49.12
CA ASP A 327 40.05 -6.85 -49.44
C ASP A 327 40.83 -7.95 -50.20
N ASP A 328 40.34 -9.20 -50.23
CA ASP A 328 41.06 -10.34 -50.84
C ASP A 328 40.49 -10.86 -52.18
N GLU A 329 39.44 -10.26 -52.75
CA GLU A 329 38.94 -10.63 -54.10
C GLU A 329 39.36 -9.62 -55.18
N ALA A 330 40.66 -9.62 -55.49
CA ALA A 330 41.18 -9.02 -56.71
C ALA A 330 42.43 -9.73 -57.25
N THR A 331 42.45 -11.06 -57.39
CA THR A 331 43.23 -11.69 -58.47
C THR A 331 42.77 -13.11 -58.79
N GLU A 332 42.75 -13.40 -60.08
CA GLU A 332 42.33 -14.62 -60.78
C GLU A 332 42.91 -15.93 -60.20
N LEU A 333 42.08 -16.98 -60.16
CA LEU A 333 42.31 -18.24 -60.89
C LEU A 333 41.09 -19.17 -60.69
N GLY A 334 40.48 -19.54 -61.80
CA GLY A 334 39.23 -20.27 -61.83
C GLY A 334 39.34 -21.77 -61.58
N GLY A 335 38.16 -22.38 -61.43
CA GLY A 335 37.94 -23.80 -61.62
C GLY A 335 37.81 -24.61 -60.34
N ALA A 336 36.61 -25.16 -60.15
CA ALA A 336 36.24 -26.24 -59.23
C ALA A 336 36.26 -25.91 -57.73
N VAL A 337 35.07 -25.71 -57.14
CA VAL A 337 34.35 -26.76 -56.41
C VAL A 337 32.88 -26.33 -56.36
N ALA A 338 32.11 -26.87 -57.29
CA ALA A 338 30.67 -27.05 -57.09
C ALA A 338 30.48 -28.21 -56.10
N GLU A 339 29.30 -28.22 -55.46
CA GLU A 339 28.76 -29.33 -54.68
C GLU A 339 29.13 -29.32 -53.19
N TRP A 340 28.44 -28.48 -52.39
CA TRP A 340 27.57 -28.94 -51.29
C TRP A 340 26.92 -27.74 -50.55
N ARG A 341 25.80 -27.22 -51.07
CA ARG A 341 24.87 -26.35 -50.30
C ARG A 341 23.44 -26.46 -50.86
N GLY A 342 22.69 -27.42 -50.35
CA GLY A 342 21.27 -27.26 -50.02
C GLY A 342 21.16 -27.59 -48.53
N ASP A 343 20.27 -27.06 -47.73
CA ASP A 343 19.13 -26.18 -47.92
C ASP A 343 18.87 -25.67 -46.49
N GLU A 344 18.84 -24.37 -46.27
CA GLU A 344 18.11 -23.81 -45.12
C GLU A 344 17.79 -22.34 -45.37
N SER A 345 16.60 -22.19 -45.95
CA SER A 345 15.87 -20.95 -46.11
C SER A 345 15.02 -20.65 -44.87
N SER A 346 14.70 -19.36 -44.71
CA SER A 346 13.77 -18.74 -43.75
C SER A 346 14.37 -18.42 -42.35
N SER A 347 14.39 -17.19 -41.86
CA SER A 347 13.75 -15.95 -42.28
C SER A 347 14.34 -14.75 -41.49
N ARG A 348 14.84 -13.74 -42.20
CA ARG A 348 14.86 -12.33 -41.74
C ARG A 348 14.46 -11.49 -42.94
N ARG A 349 13.36 -10.75 -42.82
CA ARG A 349 13.05 -9.66 -43.74
C ARG A 349 12.65 -8.44 -42.94
N VAL A 350 13.50 -7.43 -43.07
CA VAL A 350 13.38 -6.07 -42.54
C VAL A 350 12.45 -5.28 -43.49
N VAL A 351 11.68 -4.39 -42.89
CA VAL A 351 10.73 -3.48 -43.51
C VAL A 351 11.46 -2.24 -44.04
N GLU A 352 11.19 -1.87 -45.29
CA GLU A 352 11.53 -0.56 -45.88
C GLU A 352 10.27 0.32 -45.97
N SER A 353 10.47 1.63 -45.84
CA SER A 353 9.45 2.68 -45.82
C SER A 353 9.26 3.35 -47.17
N SER A 354 8.03 3.74 -47.53
CA SER A 354 7.74 5.06 -48.13
C SER A 354 6.23 5.38 -48.24
N SER A 355 5.87 6.56 -47.70
CA SER A 355 4.92 7.60 -48.16
C SER A 355 3.39 7.34 -48.32
N HIS A 356 2.64 7.92 -47.35
CA HIS A 356 1.50 8.88 -47.44
C HIS A 356 0.18 8.57 -48.21
N PRO A 357 -0.94 9.27 -47.90
CA PRO A 357 -1.79 9.23 -46.70
C PRO A 357 -3.27 8.93 -47.07
N ILE A 358 -4.22 8.88 -46.13
CA ILE A 358 -5.63 9.37 -46.24
C ILE A 358 -6.55 8.78 -45.13
N SER A 359 -7.21 9.70 -44.42
CA SER A 359 -8.50 9.73 -43.69
C SER A 359 -9.06 8.53 -42.88
N GLN A 360 -9.38 8.83 -41.61
CA GLN A 360 -10.46 8.27 -40.76
C GLN A 360 -11.86 8.41 -41.40
N PRO A 361 -12.93 7.66 -40.98
CA PRO A 361 -13.37 7.47 -39.59
C PRO A 361 -13.93 6.08 -39.18
N ALA A 362 -14.20 5.95 -37.87
CA ALA A 362 -14.87 4.83 -37.17
C ALA A 362 -16.43 4.93 -37.24
N PRO A 363 -17.26 4.15 -36.52
CA PRO A 363 -17.06 2.88 -35.77
C PRO A 363 -18.18 1.82 -36.09
N ASP A 364 -18.25 0.78 -35.24
CA ASP A 364 -19.48 0.10 -34.76
C ASP A 364 -19.77 -1.39 -35.11
N ILE A 365 -20.08 -2.11 -34.03
CA ILE A 365 -21.03 -3.22 -33.82
C ILE A 365 -20.47 -4.60 -33.41
N LEU A 366 -20.86 -4.97 -32.18
CA LEU A 366 -20.89 -6.30 -31.56
C LEU A 366 -21.72 -7.28 -32.41
N ASP A 367 -21.40 -8.57 -32.37
CA ASP A 367 -22.44 -9.55 -31.98
C ASP A 367 -21.86 -10.86 -31.46
N LEU A 368 -22.56 -11.35 -30.43
CA LEU A 368 -22.39 -12.59 -29.67
C LEU A 368 -23.48 -13.58 -30.12
N ASP A 369 -23.14 -14.85 -30.32
CA ASP A 369 -24.03 -16.01 -30.10
C ASP A 369 -23.19 -17.30 -30.19
N LEU A 370 -22.96 -18.09 -29.13
CA LEU A 370 -23.79 -19.02 -28.36
C LEU A 370 -24.20 -20.34 -29.07
N ALA A 371 -23.85 -21.43 -28.36
CA ALA A 371 -24.46 -22.76 -28.28
C ALA A 371 -23.94 -23.92 -29.18
N ALA A 372 -23.62 -25.02 -28.47
CA ALA A 372 -23.14 -26.36 -28.89
C ALA A 372 -24.30 -27.27 -29.41
N PRO A 373 -24.20 -28.62 -29.68
CA PRO A 373 -23.44 -29.68 -28.96
C PRO A 373 -22.87 -30.87 -29.78
N HIS A 374 -22.12 -31.75 -29.08
CA HIS A 374 -21.55 -33.10 -29.43
C HIS A 374 -22.62 -34.16 -29.85
N PRO A 375 -22.35 -35.48 -30.20
CA PRO A 375 -21.17 -36.38 -29.98
C PRO A 375 -20.90 -37.42 -31.16
N PRO A 376 -20.49 -38.71 -30.98
CA PRO A 376 -19.09 -39.20 -30.95
C PRO A 376 -18.75 -40.45 -31.85
N ALA A 377 -17.51 -40.97 -31.70
CA ALA A 377 -17.09 -42.39 -31.71
C ALA A 377 -16.43 -43.06 -32.96
N THR A 378 -15.09 -43.19 -32.88
CA THR A 378 -14.20 -44.40 -32.96
C THR A 378 -14.31 -45.55 -33.99
N GLN A 379 -13.11 -46.10 -34.28
CA GLN A 379 -12.70 -47.40 -34.90
C GLN A 379 -12.31 -47.28 -36.39
N SER A 380 -11.23 -47.88 -36.93
CA SER A 380 -10.56 -49.14 -36.63
C SER A 380 -9.13 -49.20 -37.22
N ALA A 381 -8.33 -50.16 -36.75
CA ALA A 381 -6.96 -50.47 -37.21
C ALA A 381 -6.93 -51.36 -38.47
N ARG A 382 -5.85 -51.27 -39.26
CA ARG A 382 -5.39 -52.36 -40.16
C ARG A 382 -3.87 -52.29 -40.43
N SER A 383 -3.31 -53.50 -40.57
CA SER A 383 -1.89 -53.90 -40.63
C SER A 383 -1.27 -53.92 -42.04
N THR A 384 -0.03 -54.46 -42.11
CA THR A 384 0.77 -55.02 -43.23
C THR A 384 1.65 -54.04 -44.03
N SER A 385 2.86 -54.36 -44.52
CA SER A 385 3.99 -55.26 -44.17
C SER A 385 5.09 -55.09 -45.26
N GLN A 386 6.34 -54.79 -44.85
CA GLN A 386 7.66 -55.12 -45.50
C GLN A 386 8.00 -54.70 -46.96
N PRO A 387 9.27 -54.80 -47.42
CA PRO A 387 10.61 -54.67 -46.78
C PRO A 387 11.54 -53.73 -47.60
N VAL A 388 12.84 -53.56 -47.26
CA VAL A 388 14.00 -53.54 -48.20
C VAL A 388 15.34 -53.23 -47.47
N ASN A 389 16.26 -54.20 -47.64
CA ASN A 389 17.73 -54.20 -47.70
C ASN A 389 18.61 -53.40 -46.71
N GLN A 390 19.41 -54.16 -45.95
CA GLN A 390 20.78 -53.80 -45.53
C GLN A 390 21.78 -54.06 -46.68
N PRO A 391 22.97 -53.43 -46.65
CA PRO A 391 24.14 -54.20 -46.24
C PRO A 391 25.18 -53.45 -45.36
N THR A 392 25.62 -54.16 -44.31
CA THR A 392 27.00 -54.32 -43.75
C THR A 392 27.93 -53.12 -43.46
N ASP A 393 28.18 -52.94 -42.15
CA ASP A 393 29.46 -52.90 -41.42
C ASP A 393 30.67 -52.14 -41.96
N GLN A 394 31.09 -51.09 -41.21
CA GLN A 394 32.43 -50.96 -40.61
C GLN A 394 32.40 -50.00 -39.38
N PRO A 395 33.18 -50.26 -38.30
CA PRO A 395 33.12 -49.47 -37.08
C PRO A 395 34.14 -48.33 -37.10
N ILE A 396 33.69 -47.09 -37.23
CA ILE A 396 34.53 -45.93 -36.89
C ILE A 396 34.43 -45.71 -35.37
N SER A 397 35.39 -46.29 -34.69
CA SER A 397 35.80 -45.88 -33.35
C SER A 397 36.41 -44.47 -33.41
N ASN A 398 36.24 -43.71 -32.32
CA ASN A 398 36.82 -42.39 -32.04
C ASN A 398 36.10 -41.15 -32.61
N LEU A 399 34.94 -40.83 -32.05
CA LEU A 399 34.61 -39.44 -31.71
C LEU A 399 34.12 -39.42 -30.26
N GLN A 400 35.06 -39.19 -29.33
CA GLN A 400 34.71 -38.76 -27.98
C GLN A 400 34.06 -37.38 -28.11
N SER A 401 32.74 -37.34 -28.16
CA SER A 401 31.96 -36.14 -27.85
C SER A 401 32.46 -35.64 -26.49
N PRO A 402 32.92 -34.39 -26.35
CA PRO A 402 33.26 -33.88 -25.04
C PRO A 402 31.99 -33.96 -24.20
N ASN A 403 32.04 -34.81 -23.17
CA ASN A 403 30.98 -35.00 -22.21
C ASN A 403 30.91 -33.70 -21.38
N ILE A 404 30.25 -32.68 -21.95
CA ILE A 404 29.89 -31.46 -21.22
C ILE A 404 28.74 -31.87 -20.31
N GLN A 405 29.13 -32.44 -19.19
CA GLN A 405 28.27 -32.78 -18.09
C GLN A 405 27.79 -31.45 -17.50
N TYR A 406 26.63 -30.97 -17.96
CA TYR A 406 25.97 -29.82 -17.34
C TYR A 406 25.67 -30.20 -15.88
N PRO A 407 26.29 -29.54 -14.88
CA PRO A 407 25.87 -29.75 -13.52
C PRO A 407 24.50 -29.11 -13.37
N ILE A 408 23.46 -29.95 -13.34
CA ILE A 408 22.12 -29.57 -12.88
C ILE A 408 22.19 -29.42 -11.36
N SER A 409 22.91 -28.40 -10.90
CA SER A 409 23.04 -28.06 -9.48
C SER A 409 23.61 -26.65 -9.35
N ASN A 410 22.82 -25.65 -9.73
CA ASN A 410 22.80 -24.29 -9.16
C ASN A 410 21.89 -23.37 -9.99
N LEU A 411 20.58 -23.57 -9.89
CA LEU A 411 19.59 -22.55 -10.31
C LEU A 411 19.42 -21.48 -9.20
N GLN A 412 20.52 -21.03 -8.60
CA GLN A 412 20.56 -19.77 -7.86
C GLN A 412 20.80 -18.65 -8.88
N SER A 413 19.72 -18.17 -9.48
CA SER A 413 19.79 -17.00 -10.36
C SER A 413 20.39 -15.80 -9.61
N PRO A 414 21.31 -15.04 -10.22
CA PRO A 414 22.17 -14.09 -9.54
C PRO A 414 21.37 -12.85 -9.13
N ILE A 415 21.03 -12.72 -7.85
CA ILE A 415 20.84 -11.39 -7.27
C ILE A 415 22.15 -10.66 -7.52
N SER A 416 22.12 -9.59 -8.31
CA SER A 416 23.31 -8.82 -8.69
C SER A 416 24.27 -8.68 -7.51
N HIS A 417 25.55 -9.04 -7.67
CA HIS A 417 26.62 -8.79 -6.70
C HIS A 417 26.92 -7.29 -6.51
N ALA A 418 25.97 -6.41 -6.82
CA ALA A 418 26.07 -5.00 -6.54
C ALA A 418 26.29 -4.84 -5.02
N PRO A 419 27.28 -4.04 -4.61
CA PRO A 419 27.53 -3.84 -3.19
C PRO A 419 26.28 -3.22 -2.54
N TRP A 420 26.12 -3.43 -1.25
CA TRP A 420 24.92 -3.00 -0.51
C TRP A 420 24.66 -1.48 -0.60
N HIS A 421 25.71 -0.67 -0.78
CA HIS A 421 25.61 0.78 -0.94
C HIS A 421 25.21 1.24 -2.36
N ALA A 422 25.27 0.35 -3.37
CA ALA A 422 24.96 0.73 -4.75
C ALA A 422 23.48 1.06 -4.91
N GLY A 423 23.19 2.26 -5.43
CA GLY A 423 21.81 2.71 -5.63
C GLY A 423 21.11 3.24 -4.38
N LEU A 424 21.79 3.29 -3.23
CA LEU A 424 21.20 3.74 -1.97
C LEU A 424 20.81 5.23 -2.02
N ALA A 425 21.66 6.08 -2.57
CA ALA A 425 21.35 7.51 -2.79
C ALA A 425 20.13 7.71 -3.70
N TRP A 426 20.02 6.93 -4.78
CA TRP A 426 18.86 6.97 -5.68
C TRP A 426 17.60 6.46 -5.01
N ALA A 427 17.71 5.43 -4.17
CA ALA A 427 16.58 4.90 -3.41
C ALA A 427 16.03 5.91 -2.39
N LEU A 428 16.89 6.77 -1.82
CA LEU A 428 16.47 7.85 -0.91
C LEU A 428 15.66 8.95 -1.60
N LEU A 429 15.73 9.07 -2.92
CA LEU A 429 14.85 9.98 -3.67
C LEU A 429 13.40 9.50 -3.71
N ALA A 430 13.15 8.18 -3.64
CA ALA A 430 11.77 7.68 -3.74
C ALA A 430 10.88 8.14 -2.57
N PRO A 431 11.29 8.06 -1.29
CA PRO A 431 10.55 8.67 -0.19
C PRO A 431 10.30 10.16 -0.36
N LEU A 432 11.27 10.90 -0.92
CA LEU A 432 11.11 12.33 -1.19
C LEU A 432 9.96 12.56 -2.18
N PHE A 433 9.90 11.82 -3.29
CA PHE A 433 8.81 11.97 -4.26
C PHE A 433 7.46 11.44 -3.77
N VAL A 434 7.45 10.31 -3.05
CA VAL A 434 6.21 9.64 -2.64
C VAL A 434 5.58 10.29 -1.41
N ALA A 435 6.41 10.68 -0.42
CA ALA A 435 5.90 11.12 0.88
C ALA A 435 6.00 12.64 1.10
N VAL A 436 6.87 13.36 0.40
CA VAL A 436 7.20 14.77 0.71
C VAL A 436 6.83 15.74 -0.42
N ILE A 437 7.28 15.49 -1.65
CA ILE A 437 7.03 16.35 -2.83
C ILE A 437 5.67 16.03 -3.48
N GLY A 438 4.70 15.54 -2.70
CA GLY A 438 3.31 15.58 -3.12
C GLY A 438 2.91 17.05 -3.26
N ASN A 439 2.56 17.51 -4.45
CA ASN A 439 2.14 18.88 -4.75
C ASN A 439 3.19 20.01 -4.53
N LEU A 440 3.73 20.50 -5.65
CA LEU A 440 4.68 21.61 -5.70
C LEU A 440 4.09 22.97 -5.31
N ASP A 441 2.76 23.12 -5.22
CA ASP A 441 2.15 24.41 -4.90
C ASP A 441 2.46 24.87 -3.48
N SER A 442 2.60 23.95 -2.51
CA SER A 442 3.06 24.28 -1.16
C SER A 442 4.40 25.00 -1.17
N PHE A 443 5.35 24.48 -1.95
CA PHE A 443 6.67 25.10 -2.14
C PHE A 443 6.55 26.40 -2.95
N ALA A 444 5.75 26.40 -4.02
CA ALA A 444 5.53 27.57 -4.84
C ALA A 444 4.91 28.73 -4.04
N GLN A 445 4.05 28.46 -3.06
CA GLN A 445 3.48 29.48 -2.18
C GLN A 445 4.57 30.17 -1.34
N ILE A 446 5.52 29.41 -0.80
CA ILE A 446 6.67 29.97 -0.07
C ILE A 446 7.53 30.82 -1.00
N VAL A 447 7.82 30.31 -2.21
CA VAL A 447 8.59 31.05 -3.22
C VAL A 447 7.90 32.36 -3.61
N ARG A 448 6.58 32.35 -3.85
CA ARG A 448 5.79 33.56 -4.17
C ARG A 448 5.88 34.60 -3.06
N LYS A 449 5.73 34.18 -1.80
CA LYS A 449 5.87 35.06 -0.62
C LYS A 449 7.27 35.65 -0.47
N LEU A 450 8.31 34.85 -0.74
CA LEU A 450 9.68 35.34 -0.75
C LEU A 450 9.92 36.35 -1.89
N VAL A 451 9.34 36.13 -3.07
CA VAL A 451 9.41 37.09 -4.18
C VAL A 451 8.70 38.41 -3.83
N GLU A 452 7.56 38.38 -3.14
CA GLU A 452 6.85 39.58 -2.67
C GLU A 452 7.68 40.41 -1.67
N LEU A 453 8.49 39.74 -0.85
CA LEU A 453 9.41 40.39 0.10
C LEU A 453 10.73 40.84 -0.52
N SER A 454 10.97 40.54 -1.81
CA SER A 454 12.25 40.83 -2.46
C SER A 454 12.46 42.34 -2.67
N PRO A 455 13.53 42.94 -2.11
CA PRO A 455 13.92 44.30 -2.46
C PRO A 455 14.52 44.40 -3.87
N SER A 456 14.97 43.27 -4.44
CA SER A 456 15.56 43.23 -5.78
C SER A 456 14.52 43.45 -6.88
N GLN A 457 14.80 44.41 -7.77
CA GLN A 457 14.03 44.67 -8.98
C GLN A 457 14.52 43.86 -10.20
N PHE A 458 15.41 42.87 -10.00
CA PHE A 458 16.00 42.07 -11.08
C PHE A 458 14.93 41.57 -12.07
N GLN A 459 15.20 41.73 -13.36
CA GLN A 459 14.32 41.29 -14.44
C GLN A 459 15.08 40.30 -15.33
N SER A 460 14.37 39.29 -15.82
CA SER A 460 14.93 38.31 -16.76
C SER A 460 13.87 37.93 -17.78
N ALA A 461 14.30 37.78 -19.03
CA ALA A 461 13.44 37.27 -20.10
C ALA A 461 13.00 35.81 -19.83
N ILE A 462 13.72 35.08 -18.98
CA ILE A 462 13.35 33.75 -18.49
C ILE A 462 12.62 33.93 -17.14
N PRO A 463 11.29 33.67 -17.05
CA PRO A 463 10.51 33.91 -15.84
C PRO A 463 11.03 33.16 -14.62
N ALA A 464 11.48 31.91 -14.78
CA ALA A 464 12.00 31.10 -13.69
C ALA A 464 13.26 31.70 -13.04
N VAL A 465 14.15 32.30 -13.84
CA VAL A 465 15.38 32.94 -13.35
C VAL A 465 15.04 34.21 -12.56
N GLN A 466 14.09 35.00 -13.05
CA GLN A 466 13.59 36.17 -12.32
C GLN A 466 13.02 35.78 -10.96
N THR A 467 12.14 34.78 -10.94
CA THR A 467 11.52 34.27 -9.71
C THR A 467 12.58 33.73 -8.74
N ALA A 468 13.56 32.96 -9.21
CA ALA A 468 14.61 32.40 -8.37
C ALA A 468 15.49 33.49 -7.73
N VAL A 469 15.95 34.47 -8.52
CA VAL A 469 16.78 35.57 -8.02
C VAL A 469 16.01 36.43 -7.00
N ARG A 470 14.74 36.75 -7.29
CA ARG A 470 13.90 37.52 -6.36
C ARG A 470 13.58 36.73 -5.10
N ALA A 471 13.24 35.44 -5.21
CA ALA A 471 13.01 34.58 -4.04
C ALA A 471 14.26 34.49 -3.15
N ALA A 472 15.45 34.34 -3.74
CA ALA A 472 16.72 34.35 -3.01
C ALA A 472 16.97 35.71 -2.34
N SER A 473 16.69 36.82 -3.02
CA SER A 473 16.79 38.17 -2.46
C SER A 473 15.81 38.40 -1.31
N GLY A 474 14.56 37.94 -1.41
CA GLY A 474 13.60 38.03 -0.33
C GLY A 474 13.94 37.13 0.86
N PHE A 475 14.47 35.93 0.59
CA PHE A 475 15.00 35.07 1.64
C PHE A 475 16.17 35.72 2.39
N TRP A 476 17.09 36.34 1.66
CA TRP A 476 18.17 37.13 2.26
C TRP A 476 17.63 38.31 3.08
N HIS A 477 16.58 38.98 2.61
CA HIS A 477 15.94 40.08 3.33
C HIS A 477 15.33 39.61 4.66
N VAL A 478 14.64 38.46 4.66
CA VAL A 478 14.10 37.82 5.88
C VAL A 478 15.22 37.42 6.86
N LEU A 479 16.38 36.96 6.36
CA LEU A 479 17.51 36.58 7.22
C LEU A 479 18.28 37.76 7.80
N THR A 480 18.32 38.90 7.10
CA THR A 480 19.17 40.05 7.46
C THR A 480 18.41 41.20 8.11
N THR A 481 17.08 41.15 8.09
CA THR A 481 16.19 42.19 8.60
C THR A 481 15.15 41.56 9.52
N ASP A 482 14.45 42.34 10.35
CA ASP A 482 13.29 41.89 11.14
C ASP A 482 12.03 41.56 10.28
N ALA A 483 12.20 41.34 8.98
CA ALA A 483 11.11 41.04 8.06
C ALA A 483 10.58 39.63 8.31
N GLN A 484 9.29 39.51 8.62
CA GLN A 484 8.65 38.20 8.85
C GLN A 484 8.09 37.62 7.54
N LEU A 485 8.23 36.31 7.40
CA LEU A 485 7.55 35.55 6.34
C LEU A 485 6.03 35.64 6.51
N PRO A 486 5.26 36.05 5.49
CA PRO A 486 3.80 36.05 5.53
C PRO A 486 3.26 34.66 5.88
N GLY A 487 2.20 34.61 6.70
CA GLY A 487 1.64 33.36 7.21
C GLY A 487 1.26 32.38 6.10
N TYR A 488 1.62 31.10 6.25
CA TYR A 488 1.34 30.03 5.29
C TYR A 488 -0.17 29.70 5.21
N ASP A 489 -0.73 29.66 4.00
CA ASP A 489 -2.10 29.19 3.80
C ASP A 489 -2.04 27.68 3.58
N PHE A 490 -2.48 26.94 4.60
CA PHE A 490 -2.47 25.49 4.62
C PHE A 490 -3.44 24.84 3.63
N TRP A 491 -4.53 25.53 3.27
CA TRP A 491 -5.59 24.98 2.43
C TRP A 491 -5.40 25.30 0.95
N ALA A 492 -4.80 26.45 0.62
CA ALA A 492 -4.58 26.84 -0.77
C ALA A 492 -3.92 25.75 -1.64
N PRO A 493 -2.89 25.01 -1.18
CA PRO A 493 -2.28 23.95 -1.98
C PRO A 493 -3.22 22.79 -2.29
N SER A 494 -4.20 22.50 -1.43
CA SER A 494 -5.21 21.46 -1.70
C SER A 494 -6.38 21.98 -2.55
N ARG A 495 -6.31 23.21 -3.08
CA ARG A 495 -7.34 23.87 -3.91
C ARG A 495 -6.81 24.40 -5.24
N VAL A 496 -5.69 23.85 -5.73
CA VAL A 496 -5.06 24.26 -7.00
C VAL A 496 -6.00 24.08 -8.21
N ILE A 497 -6.81 23.03 -8.21
CA ILE A 497 -7.87 22.84 -9.20
C ILE A 497 -9.15 23.50 -8.65
N PRO A 498 -9.77 24.44 -9.40
CA PRO A 498 -10.97 25.13 -8.95
C PRO A 498 -12.08 24.17 -8.55
N TYR A 499 -12.73 24.45 -7.41
CA TYR A 499 -13.85 23.68 -6.84
C TYR A 499 -13.53 22.22 -6.47
N THR A 500 -12.26 21.83 -6.38
CA THR A 500 -11.90 20.48 -5.93
C THR A 500 -10.99 20.50 -4.71
N ILE A 501 -11.02 19.38 -3.97
CA ILE A 501 -10.12 19.08 -2.86
C ILE A 501 -9.07 18.11 -3.39
N ASN A 502 -7.80 18.53 -3.43
CA ASN A 502 -6.69 17.72 -3.91
C ASN A 502 -5.74 17.46 -2.75
N GLU A 503 -5.88 16.28 -2.18
CA GLU A 503 -5.01 15.86 -1.10
C GLU A 503 -3.80 15.12 -1.65
N PHE A 504 -2.65 15.45 -1.11
CA PHE A 504 -1.38 14.87 -1.50
C PHE A 504 -0.68 14.33 -0.25
N PRO A 505 0.18 13.30 -0.39
CA PRO A 505 0.63 12.49 0.75
C PRO A 505 1.09 13.31 1.95
N PHE A 506 2.04 14.24 1.76
CA PHE A 506 2.55 15.05 2.86
C PHE A 506 1.48 15.92 3.53
N TRP A 507 0.58 16.51 2.73
CA TRP A 507 -0.53 17.31 3.27
C TRP A 507 -1.46 16.47 4.12
N SER A 508 -1.90 15.30 3.64
CA SER A 508 -2.77 14.40 4.43
C SER A 508 -2.09 13.97 5.72
N PHE A 509 -0.80 13.61 5.68
CA PHE A 509 -0.06 13.28 6.90
C PHE A 509 0.00 14.46 7.89
N THR A 510 0.24 15.69 7.42
CA THR A 510 0.27 16.88 8.29
C THR A 510 -1.10 17.29 8.79
N PHE A 511 -2.13 17.13 7.94
CA PHE A 511 -3.52 17.32 8.31
C PHE A 511 -3.90 16.30 9.38
N ALA A 512 -3.32 15.09 9.33
CA ALA A 512 -3.50 13.99 10.27
C ALA A 512 -4.94 13.48 10.31
N ASP A 513 -5.56 13.35 9.12
CA ASP A 513 -6.80 12.62 8.93
C ASP A 513 -6.50 11.13 8.82
N LEU A 514 -7.18 10.29 9.60
CA LEU A 514 -7.00 8.84 9.48
C LEU A 514 -7.92 8.27 8.38
N HIS A 515 -7.92 8.92 7.22
CA HIS A 515 -8.71 8.53 6.07
C HIS A 515 -8.03 7.40 5.28
N PRO A 516 -8.80 6.62 4.49
CA PRO A 516 -8.26 5.44 3.82
C PRO A 516 -7.27 5.74 2.71
N HIS A 517 -7.35 6.90 2.03
CA HIS A 517 -6.33 7.21 1.02
C HIS A 517 -4.96 7.37 1.69
N MET A 518 -4.89 7.97 2.88
CA MET A 518 -3.65 8.06 3.67
C MET A 518 -3.21 6.69 4.20
N ILE A 519 -4.14 5.91 4.78
CA ILE A 519 -3.84 4.57 5.30
C ILE A 519 -3.37 3.63 4.18
N GLY A 520 -3.95 3.76 2.98
CA GLY A 520 -3.73 2.90 1.83
C GLY A 520 -2.37 3.09 1.15
N ILE A 521 -1.67 4.22 1.35
CA ILE A 521 -0.37 4.51 0.71
C ILE A 521 0.67 3.41 0.98
N PRO A 522 1.01 3.06 2.24
CA PRO A 522 2.02 2.04 2.51
C PRO A 522 1.66 0.66 1.96
N PHE A 523 0.37 0.29 1.94
CA PHE A 523 -0.11 -0.99 1.39
C PHE A 523 -0.08 -1.01 -0.14
N SER A 524 -0.40 0.12 -0.79
CA SER A 524 -0.24 0.29 -2.24
C SER A 524 1.23 0.12 -2.65
N VAL A 525 2.16 0.70 -1.90
CA VAL A 525 3.61 0.52 -2.15
C VAL A 525 4.07 -0.91 -1.86
N LEU A 526 3.52 -1.57 -0.84
CA LEU A 526 3.75 -2.99 -0.58
C LEU A 526 3.32 -3.85 -1.78
N PHE A 527 2.15 -3.58 -2.37
CA PHE A 527 1.67 -4.25 -3.57
C PHE A 527 2.59 -4.01 -4.77
N LEU A 528 3.07 -2.78 -4.98
CA LEU A 528 4.10 -2.49 -5.99
C LEU A 528 5.40 -3.28 -5.76
N GLY A 529 5.78 -3.48 -4.50
CA GLY A 529 6.88 -4.37 -4.12
C GLY A 529 6.66 -5.82 -4.55
N LEU A 530 5.42 -6.33 -4.43
CA LEU A 530 5.07 -7.67 -4.88
C LEU A 530 5.13 -7.77 -6.41
N VAL A 531 4.57 -6.79 -7.12
CA VAL A 531 4.65 -6.72 -8.58
C VAL A 531 6.11 -6.73 -9.04
N LEU A 532 6.97 -5.93 -8.42
CA LEU A 532 8.40 -5.93 -8.74
C LEU A 532 9.07 -7.28 -8.46
N ALA A 533 8.71 -7.96 -7.37
CA ALA A 533 9.22 -9.29 -7.05
C ALA A 533 8.80 -10.33 -8.09
N ILE A 534 7.55 -10.27 -8.56
CA ILE A 534 7.01 -11.13 -9.64
C ILE A 534 7.73 -10.83 -10.96
N LEU A 535 7.88 -9.56 -11.34
CA LEU A 535 8.61 -9.17 -12.56
C LEU A 535 10.07 -9.64 -12.53
N ARG A 536 10.73 -9.60 -11.37
CA ARG A 536 12.08 -10.14 -11.20
C ARG A 536 12.15 -11.66 -11.30
N SER A 537 11.02 -12.35 -11.19
CA SER A 537 10.85 -13.80 -11.28
C SER A 537 10.56 -14.30 -12.71
N TYR A 538 10.71 -13.48 -13.76
CA TYR A 538 10.30 -13.87 -15.12
C TYR A 538 10.95 -15.15 -15.68
N ASN A 539 12.14 -15.53 -15.20
CA ASN A 539 12.84 -16.74 -15.61
C ASN A 539 12.47 -17.99 -14.78
N VAL A 540 11.49 -17.88 -13.88
CA VAL A 540 11.08 -18.98 -13.01
C VAL A 540 10.06 -19.83 -13.73
N ASP A 541 10.38 -21.12 -13.89
CA ASP A 541 9.40 -22.11 -14.31
C ASP A 541 8.48 -22.45 -13.12
N TRP A 542 7.37 -21.73 -13.02
CA TRP A 542 6.40 -21.87 -11.94
C TRP A 542 5.77 -23.28 -11.86
N ARG A 543 5.75 -24.02 -12.98
CA ARG A 543 5.24 -25.41 -13.00
C ARG A 543 6.14 -26.35 -12.20
N LYS A 544 7.43 -26.03 -12.10
CA LYS A 544 8.41 -26.78 -11.29
C LYS A 544 8.47 -26.30 -9.85
N GLN A 545 7.87 -25.15 -9.53
CA GLN A 545 7.87 -24.55 -8.20
C GLN A 545 6.44 -24.27 -7.71
N LEU A 546 5.57 -25.30 -7.77
CA LEU A 546 4.13 -25.15 -7.48
C LEU A 546 3.85 -24.54 -6.10
N GLY A 547 4.61 -24.92 -5.06
CA GLY A 547 4.43 -24.31 -3.72
C GLY A 547 4.72 -22.81 -3.71
N GLN A 548 5.79 -22.38 -4.37
CA GLN A 548 6.15 -20.96 -4.50
C GLN A 548 5.14 -20.20 -5.37
N ALA A 549 4.62 -20.85 -6.43
CA ALA A 549 3.56 -20.29 -7.27
C ALA A 549 2.27 -20.08 -6.47
N ALA A 550 1.85 -21.07 -5.68
CA ALA A 550 0.66 -20.98 -4.84
C ALA A 550 0.79 -19.87 -3.79
N VAL A 551 1.94 -19.77 -3.11
CA VAL A 551 2.22 -18.68 -2.15
C VAL A 551 2.17 -17.31 -2.84
N THR A 552 2.76 -17.19 -4.03
CA THR A 552 2.77 -15.92 -4.80
C THR A 552 1.35 -15.53 -5.24
N LEU A 553 0.55 -16.48 -5.72
CA LEU A 553 -0.85 -16.26 -6.11
C LEU A 553 -1.72 -15.87 -4.91
N ALA A 554 -1.58 -16.56 -3.78
CA ALA A 554 -2.30 -16.21 -2.55
C ALA A 554 -1.90 -14.82 -2.05
N GLY A 555 -0.61 -14.50 -2.04
CA GLY A 555 -0.10 -13.17 -1.69
C GLY A 555 -0.60 -12.09 -2.64
N PHE A 556 -0.67 -12.38 -3.94
CA PHE A 556 -1.20 -11.46 -4.94
C PHE A 556 -2.69 -11.18 -4.73
N GLY A 557 -3.50 -12.24 -4.53
CA GLY A 557 -4.93 -12.09 -4.26
C GLY A 557 -5.21 -11.33 -2.97
N LEU A 558 -4.45 -11.61 -1.90
CA LEU A 558 -4.54 -10.87 -0.64
C LEU A 558 -4.23 -9.38 -0.85
N LEU A 559 -3.05 -9.05 -1.40
CA LEU A 559 -2.60 -7.67 -1.52
C LEU A 559 -3.34 -6.85 -2.58
N LEU A 560 -3.94 -7.50 -3.59
CA LEU A 560 -4.78 -6.82 -4.58
C LEU A 560 -6.19 -6.56 -4.03
N GLY A 561 -6.71 -7.46 -3.19
CA GLY A 561 -8.06 -7.37 -2.64
C GLY A 561 -8.17 -6.52 -1.37
N THR A 562 -7.05 -6.23 -0.71
CA THR A 562 -6.94 -5.31 0.44
C THR A 562 -6.51 -3.93 -0.01
#